data_AF-A0AAQ4PKS4-F1
#
_entry.id   AF-A0AAQ4PKS4-F1
#
_cell.length_a   1.000
_cell.length_b   1.000
_cell.length_c   1.000
_cell.angle_alpha   90.00
_cell.angle_beta   90.00
_cell.angle_gamma   90.00
#
_symmetry.space_group_name_H-M   'P 1'
#
loop_
_entity.id
_entity.type
_entity.pdbx_description
1 polymer ?
#
loop_
_entity_poly.entity_id
_entity_poly.type
_entity_poly.pdbx_seq_one_letter_code
_entity_poly.pdbx_strand_id
1 'polypeptide(L)'
;DGAGPNTLHVHPLLCISLLSLLLLPLSLSCHSQSRRKELREDYKTVVETDINNANENIANLLQNTSCPALKHKLHNCRVSTDRDFVSSLHLLSCKMKKLSVSHTDKLVRSLLNSLGCHCPVEKPTREPTVRLTKRTATRRRRRNQQKTRRETKKLCKSKAILSAMTRCYQMLNSMQMAS
;
A
#
# COMPACT_ATOMS: atom_id res chain seq x y z
N ASP A 1 -9.31 34.47 -56.73
CA ASP A 1 -8.87 34.82 -55.37
C ASP A 1 -9.20 33.73 -54.37
N GLY A 2 -8.18 33.26 -53.65
CA GLY A 2 -8.26 32.14 -52.72
C GLY A 2 -8.50 32.58 -51.27
N ALA A 3 -9.23 31.76 -50.53
CA ALA A 3 -9.33 31.85 -49.07
C ALA A 3 -8.91 30.50 -48.49
N GLY A 4 -7.74 30.50 -47.83
CA GLY A 4 -7.07 29.34 -47.27
C GLY A 4 -7.72 28.77 -46.00
N PRO A 5 -7.24 27.61 -45.52
CA PRO A 5 -7.85 26.88 -44.43
C PRO A 5 -7.60 27.56 -43.07
N ASN A 6 -8.64 27.58 -42.24
CA ASN A 6 -8.59 28.01 -40.85
C ASN A 6 -7.63 27.10 -40.05
N THR A 7 -6.39 27.53 -39.88
CA THR A 7 -5.43 26.89 -38.99
C THR A 7 -5.76 27.27 -37.55
N LEU A 8 -6.41 26.35 -36.83
CA LEU A 8 -6.58 26.40 -35.39
C LEU A 8 -5.19 26.23 -34.74
N HIS A 9 -4.51 27.33 -34.44
CA HIS A 9 -3.18 27.33 -33.83
C HIS A 9 -3.31 27.05 -32.32
N VAL A 10 -3.49 25.78 -31.95
CA VAL A 10 -3.52 25.34 -30.55
C VAL A 10 -2.09 25.36 -30.01
N HIS A 11 -1.81 26.30 -29.12
CA HIS A 11 -0.51 26.46 -28.46
C HIS A 11 -0.05 25.15 -27.79
N PRO A 12 1.10 24.56 -28.19
CA PRO A 12 1.60 23.31 -27.61
C PRO A 12 1.84 23.39 -26.09
N LEU A 13 2.12 24.59 -25.58
CA LEU A 13 2.42 24.86 -24.17
C LEU A 13 1.20 24.65 -23.25
N LEU A 14 -0.01 24.94 -23.72
CA LEU A 14 -1.24 24.73 -22.94
C LEU A 14 -1.55 23.24 -22.78
N CYS A 15 -1.32 22.44 -23.83
CA CYS A 15 -1.51 20.99 -23.79
C CYS A 15 -0.53 20.28 -22.83
N ILE A 16 0.73 20.73 -22.77
CA ILE A 16 1.73 20.15 -21.85
C ILE A 16 1.40 20.52 -20.40
N SER A 17 0.90 21.74 -20.16
CA SER A 17 0.49 22.17 -18.81
C SER A 17 -0.74 21.41 -18.30
N LEU A 18 -1.73 21.16 -19.16
CA LEU A 18 -2.91 20.32 -18.85
C LEU A 18 -2.54 18.85 -18.66
N LEU A 19 -1.68 18.29 -19.51
CA LEU A 19 -1.18 16.93 -19.33
C LEU A 19 -0.37 16.79 -18.04
N SER A 20 0.39 17.81 -17.65
CA SER A 20 1.10 17.83 -16.36
C SER A 20 0.15 17.88 -15.16
N LEU A 21 -1.01 18.52 -15.29
CA LEU A 21 -2.08 18.52 -14.29
C LEU A 21 -2.86 17.19 -14.23
N LEU A 22 -2.98 16.48 -15.35
CA LEU A 22 -3.56 15.12 -15.40
C LEU A 22 -2.58 14.03 -14.97
N LEU A 23 -1.28 14.23 -15.22
CA LEU A 23 -0.17 13.37 -14.79
C LEU A 23 0.40 13.80 -13.42
N LEU A 24 -0.16 14.85 -12.82
CA LEU A 24 0.12 15.22 -11.44
C LEU A 24 -0.12 13.94 -10.63
N PRO A 25 0.87 13.48 -9.83
CA PRO A 25 0.81 12.19 -9.18
C PRO A 25 -0.57 12.00 -8.53
N LEU A 26 -1.31 10.95 -8.88
CA LEU A 26 -2.57 10.61 -8.21
C LEU A 26 -2.39 10.48 -6.68
N SER A 27 -1.15 10.38 -6.20
CA SER A 27 -0.76 10.51 -4.79
C SER A 27 -0.97 11.90 -4.17
N LEU A 28 -1.04 12.99 -4.95
CA LEU A 28 -1.42 14.33 -4.50
C LEU A 28 -2.94 14.55 -4.51
N SER A 29 -3.67 13.75 -5.30
CA SER A 29 -5.13 13.80 -5.46
C SER A 29 -5.88 12.77 -4.59
N CYS A 30 -5.24 12.19 -3.57
CA CYS A 30 -6.01 11.54 -2.49
C CYS A 30 -7.04 12.57 -2.02
N HIS A 31 -8.33 12.33 -2.31
CA HIS A 31 -9.41 13.30 -2.16
C HIS A 31 -9.73 13.48 -0.67
N SER A 32 -8.78 14.07 0.06
CA SER A 32 -8.70 14.04 1.52
C SER A 32 -9.48 15.16 2.19
N GLN A 33 -10.15 16.02 1.41
CA GLN A 33 -10.65 17.29 1.94
C GLN A 33 -12.00 17.16 2.67
N SER A 34 -12.74 16.04 2.52
CA SER A 34 -14.04 15.85 3.18
C SER A 34 -14.32 14.43 3.72
N ARG A 35 -13.35 13.50 3.69
CA ARG A 35 -13.60 12.08 3.97
C ARG A 35 -13.28 11.57 5.37
N ARG A 36 -12.84 12.37 6.35
CA ARG A 36 -12.52 11.83 7.69
C ARG A 36 -13.71 11.11 8.36
N LYS A 37 -14.93 11.64 8.18
CA LYS A 37 -16.16 11.02 8.71
C LYS A 37 -16.53 9.75 7.96
N GLU A 38 -16.58 9.81 6.63
CA GLU A 38 -16.84 8.62 5.78
C GLU A 38 -15.78 7.53 5.97
N LEU A 39 -14.50 7.90 5.97
CA LEU A 39 -13.38 7.00 6.23
C LEU A 39 -13.46 6.39 7.62
N ARG A 40 -13.94 7.12 8.63
CA ARG A 40 -14.15 6.58 9.98
C ARG A 40 -15.26 5.55 10.00
N GLU A 41 -16.39 5.82 9.35
CA GLU A 41 -17.52 4.89 9.27
C GLU A 41 -17.19 3.65 8.43
N ASP A 42 -16.57 3.82 7.26
CA ASP A 42 -16.02 2.74 6.43
C ASP A 42 -15.01 1.89 7.22
N TYR A 43 -14.18 2.55 8.02
CA TYR A 43 -13.16 1.86 8.79
C TYR A 43 -13.78 1.00 9.89
N LYS A 44 -14.74 1.57 10.62
CA LYS A 44 -15.47 0.88 11.71
C LYS A 44 -16.28 -0.31 11.19
N THR A 45 -16.83 -0.22 9.98
CA THR A 45 -17.72 -1.25 9.43
C THR A 45 -16.98 -2.36 8.67
N VAL A 46 -15.98 -2.00 7.85
CA VAL A 46 -15.35 -2.96 6.91
C VAL A 46 -13.87 -3.20 7.22
N VAL A 47 -13.13 -2.14 7.52
CA VAL A 47 -11.67 -2.23 7.65
C VAL A 47 -11.24 -2.92 8.95
N GLU A 48 -11.92 -2.67 10.07
CA GLU A 48 -11.59 -3.29 11.36
C GLU A 48 -11.68 -4.82 11.29
N THR A 49 -12.76 -5.33 10.70
CA THR A 49 -12.95 -6.76 10.44
C THR A 49 -11.84 -7.32 9.54
N ASP A 50 -11.51 -6.63 8.46
CA ASP A 50 -10.45 -7.07 7.54
C ASP A 50 -9.05 -7.03 8.19
N ILE A 51 -8.79 -6.09 9.10
CA ILE A 51 -7.56 -6.03 9.91
C ILE A 51 -7.48 -7.22 10.87
N ASN A 52 -8.56 -7.51 11.59
CA ASN A 52 -8.60 -8.60 12.56
C ASN A 52 -8.40 -9.94 11.86
N ASN A 53 -9.11 -10.17 10.75
CA ASN A 53 -8.93 -11.35 9.91
C ASN A 53 -7.49 -11.49 9.39
N ALA A 54 -6.88 -10.38 8.92
CA ALA A 54 -5.50 -10.41 8.45
C ALA A 54 -4.51 -10.71 9.60
N ASN A 55 -4.75 -10.15 10.79
CA ASN A 55 -3.95 -10.38 11.99
C ASN A 55 -4.00 -11.85 12.42
N GLU A 56 -5.19 -12.44 12.51
CA GLU A 56 -5.37 -13.84 12.90
C GLU A 56 -4.71 -14.78 11.89
N ASN A 57 -4.95 -14.57 10.59
CA ASN A 57 -4.34 -15.39 9.54
C ASN A 57 -2.81 -15.33 9.60
N ILE A 58 -2.23 -14.14 9.73
CA ILE A 58 -0.77 -13.99 9.83
C ILE A 58 -0.23 -14.55 11.15
N ALA A 59 -0.96 -14.41 12.26
CA ALA A 59 -0.57 -14.97 13.55
C ALA A 59 -0.53 -16.50 13.50
N ASN A 60 -1.54 -17.13 12.91
CA ASN A 60 -1.60 -18.58 12.71
C ASN A 60 -0.42 -19.08 11.87
N LEU A 61 -0.08 -18.38 10.78
CA LEU A 61 1.09 -18.71 9.95
C LEU A 61 2.43 -18.52 10.67
N LEU A 62 2.47 -17.71 11.73
CA LEU A 62 3.65 -17.40 12.53
C LEU A 62 3.67 -18.11 13.88
N GLN A 63 2.71 -18.98 14.20
CA GLN A 63 2.52 -19.54 15.55
C GLN A 63 3.80 -20.17 16.14
N ASN A 64 4.62 -20.81 15.29
CA ASN A 64 5.86 -21.47 15.69
C ASN A 64 7.12 -20.70 15.25
N THR A 65 6.99 -19.41 14.90
CA THR A 65 8.09 -18.62 14.36
C THR A 65 8.17 -17.26 15.02
N SER A 66 9.33 -16.94 15.60
CA SER A 66 9.59 -15.59 16.12
C SER A 66 9.96 -14.64 14.98
N CYS A 67 9.43 -13.42 15.05
CA CYS A 67 9.79 -12.38 14.10
C CYS A 67 11.06 -11.66 14.57
N PRO A 68 12.15 -11.66 13.78
CA PRO A 68 13.34 -10.90 14.12
C PRO A 68 13.01 -9.40 14.10
N ALA A 69 13.71 -8.63 14.93
CA ALA A 69 13.60 -7.18 14.95
C ALA A 69 13.78 -6.60 13.53
N LEU A 70 12.86 -5.71 13.14
CA LEU A 70 12.92 -5.07 11.84
C LEU A 70 14.08 -4.06 11.83
N LYS A 71 15.03 -4.23 10.89
CA LYS A 71 16.18 -3.34 10.73
C LYS A 71 15.81 -1.88 10.46
N HIS A 72 14.64 -1.63 9.88
CA HIS A 72 14.13 -0.28 9.63
C HIS A 72 12.82 -0.11 10.39
N LYS A 73 12.72 1.00 11.15
CA LYS A 73 11.46 1.40 11.77
C LYS A 73 10.41 1.56 10.68
N LEU A 74 9.27 0.94 10.90
CA LEU A 74 8.13 1.15 10.03
C LEU A 74 7.65 2.60 10.18
N HIS A 75 7.02 3.14 9.13
CA HIS A 75 6.40 4.46 9.24
C HIS A 75 5.30 4.37 10.29
N ASN A 76 5.41 5.16 11.35
CA ASN A 76 4.39 5.21 12.40
C ASN A 76 3.26 6.13 11.97
N CYS A 77 2.07 5.88 12.49
CA CYS A 77 0.94 6.77 12.21
C CYS A 77 1.17 8.15 12.78
N ARG A 78 0.95 9.17 11.95
CA ARG A 78 0.81 10.55 12.40
C ARG A 78 -0.65 10.97 12.18
N VAL A 79 -1.29 11.46 13.22
CA VAL A 79 -2.73 11.81 13.18
C VAL A 79 -2.95 13.28 13.53
N SER A 80 -1.91 14.12 13.35
CA SER A 80 -1.97 15.56 13.62
C SER A 80 -3.00 16.26 12.71
N THR A 81 -3.19 15.78 11.49
CA THR A 81 -4.17 16.29 10.51
C THR A 81 -4.82 15.14 9.72
N ASP A 82 -5.89 15.43 8.97
CA ASP A 82 -6.61 14.44 8.12
C ASP A 82 -5.65 13.90 7.07
N ARG A 83 -4.88 14.83 6.51
CA ARG A 83 -3.85 14.59 5.52
C ARG A 83 -2.77 13.66 6.06
N ASP A 84 -2.29 13.88 7.29
CA ASP A 84 -1.27 13.04 7.90
C ASP A 84 -1.77 11.60 8.12
N PHE A 85 -3.02 11.45 8.54
CA PHE A 85 -3.64 10.14 8.74
C PHE A 85 -3.81 9.38 7.43
N VAL A 86 -4.43 10.02 6.44
CA VAL A 86 -4.64 9.47 5.09
C VAL A 86 -3.31 9.11 4.45
N SER A 87 -2.31 9.99 4.56
CA SER A 87 -0.96 9.74 4.06
C SER A 87 -0.29 8.55 4.77
N SER A 88 -0.43 8.46 6.10
CA SER A 88 0.11 7.34 6.88
C SER A 88 -0.50 6.01 6.45
N LEU A 89 -1.83 5.94 6.37
CA LEU A 89 -2.55 4.74 5.95
C LEU A 89 -2.24 4.37 4.49
N HIS A 90 -2.23 5.34 3.58
CA HIS A 90 -1.88 5.09 2.18
C HIS A 90 -0.47 4.48 2.06
N LEU A 91 0.52 5.05 2.74
CA LEU A 91 1.88 4.53 2.73
C LEU A 91 1.97 3.10 3.30
N LEU A 92 1.25 2.83 4.40
CA LEU A 92 1.19 1.51 5.02
C LEU A 92 0.52 0.49 4.09
N SER A 93 -0.61 0.85 3.48
CA SER A 93 -1.34 0.02 2.51
C SER A 93 -0.48 -0.32 1.30
N CYS A 94 0.26 0.65 0.77
CA CYS A 94 1.15 0.40 -0.37
C CYS A 94 2.36 -0.46 0.00
N LYS A 95 2.92 -0.27 1.19
CA LYS A 95 3.96 -1.18 1.71
C LYS A 95 3.43 -2.61 1.86
N MET A 96 2.20 -2.76 2.35
CA MET A 96 1.56 -4.07 2.49
C MET A 96 1.36 -4.74 1.13
N LYS A 97 0.78 -4.00 0.16
CA LYS A 97 0.58 -4.46 -1.22
C LYS A 97 1.87 -4.99 -1.85
N LYS A 98 2.98 -4.27 -1.63
CA LYS A 98 4.31 -4.66 -2.13
C LYS A 98 4.85 -5.95 -1.53
N LEU A 99 4.44 -6.31 -0.31
CA LEU A 99 4.86 -7.59 0.31
C LEU A 99 4.21 -8.79 -0.38
N SER A 100 3.08 -8.58 -1.07
CA SER A 100 2.34 -9.59 -1.83
C SER A 100 1.99 -10.81 -0.97
N VAL A 101 1.40 -10.58 0.20
CA VAL A 101 0.91 -11.62 1.11
C VAL A 101 -0.59 -11.75 0.90
N SER A 102 -1.04 -12.90 0.39
CA SER A 102 -2.43 -13.15 -0.01
C SER A 102 -3.45 -12.80 1.08
N HIS A 103 -3.15 -13.13 2.34
CA HIS A 103 -4.00 -12.85 3.50
C HIS A 103 -4.20 -11.36 3.80
N THR A 104 -3.53 -10.45 3.08
CA THR A 104 -3.63 -9.00 3.24
C THR A 104 -4.29 -8.31 2.06
N ASP A 105 -4.58 -9.03 0.97
CA ASP A 105 -5.04 -8.42 -0.29
C ASP A 105 -6.42 -7.78 -0.15
N LYS A 106 -7.35 -8.45 0.55
CA LYS A 106 -8.69 -7.91 0.84
C LYS A 106 -8.59 -6.61 1.63
N LEU A 107 -7.84 -6.60 2.72
CA LEU A 107 -7.60 -5.42 3.55
C LEU A 107 -7.02 -4.26 2.75
N VAL A 108 -5.96 -4.52 1.97
CA VAL A 108 -5.31 -3.49 1.16
C VAL A 108 -6.29 -2.88 0.16
N ARG A 109 -7.14 -3.71 -0.47
CA ARG A 109 -8.15 -3.23 -1.41
C ARG A 109 -9.20 -2.38 -0.71
N SER A 110 -9.75 -2.85 0.42
CA SER A 110 -10.72 -2.10 1.22
C SER A 110 -10.17 -0.73 1.63
N LEU A 111 -8.95 -0.69 2.18
CA LEU A 111 -8.29 0.55 2.60
C LEU A 111 -8.08 1.53 1.45
N LEU A 112 -7.51 1.06 0.33
CA LEU A 112 -7.24 1.94 -0.83
C LEU A 112 -8.52 2.49 -1.44
N ASN A 113 -9.59 1.69 -1.46
CA ASN A 113 -10.91 2.11 -1.94
C ASN A 113 -11.52 3.19 -1.03
N SER A 114 -11.54 2.99 0.28
CA SER A 114 -12.06 3.98 1.24
C SER A 114 -11.27 5.29 1.20
N LEU A 115 -9.94 5.20 1.07
CA LEU A 115 -9.07 6.36 0.90
C LEU A 115 -9.24 7.05 -0.48
N GLY A 116 -9.78 6.34 -1.47
CA GLY A 116 -9.82 6.81 -2.86
C GLY A 116 -8.42 6.96 -3.48
N CYS A 117 -7.43 6.20 -3.01
CA CYS A 117 -6.04 6.34 -3.40
C CYS A 117 -5.51 5.07 -4.08
N HIS A 118 -4.59 5.25 -5.03
CA HIS A 118 -3.89 4.13 -5.66
C HIS A 118 -2.43 4.10 -5.23
N CYS A 119 -1.82 2.92 -5.21
CA CYS A 119 -0.38 2.81 -5.02
C CYS A 119 0.36 3.10 -6.33
N PRO A 120 1.50 3.79 -6.29
CA PRO A 120 2.31 4.01 -7.48
C PRO A 120 2.70 2.66 -8.10
N VAL A 121 2.57 2.57 -9.42
CA VAL A 121 2.97 1.37 -10.17
C VAL A 121 4.49 1.29 -10.15
N GLU A 122 5.05 0.28 -9.49
CA GLU A 122 6.48 0.02 -9.55
C GLU A 122 6.83 -0.60 -10.91
N LYS A 123 7.86 -0.06 -11.58
CA LYS A 123 8.38 -0.64 -12.82
C LYS A 123 8.80 -2.10 -12.56
N PRO A 124 8.51 -3.05 -13.47
CA PRO A 124 8.89 -4.44 -13.29
C PRO A 124 10.39 -4.52 -13.00
N THR A 125 10.74 -5.00 -11.80
CA THR A 125 12.13 -5.34 -11.50
C THR A 125 12.45 -6.56 -12.37
N ARG A 126 13.36 -6.38 -13.33
CA ARG A 126 13.78 -7.35 -14.37
C ARG A 126 13.47 -8.80 -14.01
N GLU A 127 12.74 -9.48 -14.90
CA GLU A 127 12.45 -10.91 -14.78
C GLU A 127 13.73 -11.69 -14.46
N PRO A 128 13.70 -12.59 -13.46
CA PRO A 128 14.84 -13.44 -13.20
C PRO A 128 14.96 -14.41 -14.37
N THR A 129 15.95 -14.20 -15.25
CA THR A 129 16.34 -15.15 -16.30
C THR A 129 16.54 -16.53 -15.67
N VAL A 130 15.55 -17.41 -15.85
CA VAL A 130 15.58 -18.77 -15.32
C VAL A 130 16.51 -19.60 -16.19
N ARG A 131 17.81 -19.60 -15.87
CA ARG A 131 18.73 -20.58 -16.47
C ARG A 131 18.36 -21.99 -15.98
N LEU A 132 17.81 -22.80 -16.88
CA LEU A 132 17.55 -24.23 -16.70
C LEU A 132 18.88 -24.99 -16.63
N THR A 133 19.44 -25.10 -15.44
CA THR A 133 20.57 -26.01 -15.14
C THR A 133 20.04 -27.18 -14.32
N LYS A 134 20.44 -28.42 -14.63
CA LYS A 134 20.19 -29.59 -13.77
C LYS A 134 20.81 -29.33 -12.39
N ARG A 135 19.97 -29.10 -11.37
CA ARG A 135 20.41 -28.77 -10.00
C ARG A 135 20.40 -30.00 -9.11
N THR A 136 21.53 -30.24 -8.44
CA THR A 136 21.71 -31.25 -7.40
C THR A 136 20.73 -31.07 -6.24
N ALA A 137 20.38 -32.17 -5.57
CA ALA A 137 19.40 -32.19 -4.46
C ALA A 137 19.77 -31.24 -3.32
N THR A 138 21.06 -31.13 -2.99
CA THR A 138 21.59 -30.20 -1.97
C THR A 138 21.35 -28.72 -2.33
N ARG A 139 21.54 -28.35 -3.60
CA ARG A 139 21.25 -26.98 -4.09
C ARG A 139 19.75 -26.67 -4.07
N ARG A 140 18.88 -27.65 -4.34
CA ARG A 140 17.42 -27.50 -4.22
C ARG A 140 16.99 -27.25 -2.77
N ARG A 141 17.51 -28.03 -1.82
CA ARG A 141 17.19 -27.89 -0.38
C ARG A 141 17.56 -26.50 0.16
N ARG A 142 18.76 -25.99 -0.17
CA ARG A 142 19.19 -24.63 0.22
C ARG A 142 18.27 -23.55 -0.35
N ARG A 143 17.84 -23.68 -1.61
CA ARG A 143 16.92 -22.73 -2.25
C ARG A 143 15.54 -22.73 -1.57
N ASN A 144 15.03 -23.90 -1.20
CA ASN A 144 13.74 -24.03 -0.51
C ASN A 144 13.80 -23.37 0.87
N GLN A 145 14.84 -23.64 1.66
CA GLN A 145 15.05 -22.97 2.96
C GLN A 145 15.13 -21.45 2.80
N GLN A 146 15.82 -20.96 1.76
CA GLN A 146 15.90 -19.53 1.49
C GLN A 146 14.53 -18.94 1.09
N LYS A 147 13.72 -19.68 0.33
CA LYS A 147 12.34 -19.29 -0.03
C LYS A 147 11.47 -19.17 1.21
N THR A 148 11.45 -20.19 2.06
CA THR A 148 10.71 -20.19 3.34
C THR A 148 11.13 -19.01 4.21
N ARG A 149 12.44 -18.77 4.37
CA ARG A 149 12.95 -17.62 5.15
C ARG A 149 12.47 -16.27 4.59
N ARG A 150 12.36 -16.13 3.26
CA ARG A 150 11.83 -14.91 2.61
C ARG A 150 10.35 -14.75 2.86
N GLU A 151 9.57 -15.83 2.80
CA GLU A 151 8.13 -15.83 3.08
C GLU A 151 7.85 -15.48 4.54
N THR A 152 8.54 -16.11 5.49
CA THR A 152 8.49 -15.73 6.91
C THR A 152 8.82 -14.25 7.12
N LYS A 153 9.86 -13.73 6.45
CA LYS A 153 10.21 -12.32 6.56
C LYS A 153 9.11 -11.39 6.02
N LYS A 154 8.39 -11.80 4.97
CA LYS A 154 7.22 -11.05 4.46
C LYS A 154 6.11 -11.06 5.51
N LEU A 155 5.75 -12.23 6.06
CA LEU A 155 4.74 -12.36 7.10
C LEU A 155 5.04 -11.49 8.33
N CYS A 156 6.29 -11.50 8.81
CA CYS A 156 6.71 -10.65 9.93
C CYS A 156 6.61 -9.16 9.64
N LYS A 157 6.94 -8.74 8.40
CA LYS A 157 6.74 -7.35 7.98
C LYS A 157 5.25 -7.00 7.89
N SER A 158 4.42 -7.90 7.37
CA SER A 158 2.97 -7.70 7.33
C SER A 158 2.38 -7.56 8.73
N LYS A 159 2.80 -8.41 9.68
CA LYS A 159 2.40 -8.30 11.10
C LYS A 159 2.72 -6.93 11.68
N ALA A 160 3.93 -6.41 11.45
CA ALA A 160 4.30 -5.08 11.92
C ALA A 160 3.49 -3.96 11.26
N ILE A 161 3.16 -4.10 9.97
CA ILE A 161 2.30 -3.13 9.26
C ILE A 161 0.89 -3.15 9.82
N LEU A 162 0.32 -4.32 10.07
CA LEU A 162 -1.00 -4.45 10.71
C LEU A 162 -0.99 -3.78 12.08
N SER A 163 0.03 -4.00 12.91
CA SER A 163 0.14 -3.30 14.21
C SER A 163 0.17 -1.78 14.06
N ALA A 164 0.86 -1.25 13.05
CA ALA A 164 0.86 0.19 12.78
C ALA A 164 -0.50 0.72 12.30
N MET A 165 -1.21 -0.03 11.45
CA MET A 165 -2.56 0.29 11.01
C MET A 165 -3.57 0.27 12.18
N THR A 166 -3.52 -0.75 13.04
CA THR A 166 -4.33 -0.81 14.27
C THR A 166 -4.06 0.42 15.15
N ARG A 167 -2.79 0.80 15.32
CA ARG A 167 -2.44 1.99 16.10
C ARG A 167 -2.95 3.28 15.46
N CYS A 168 -2.90 3.41 14.14
CA CYS A 168 -3.51 4.53 13.41
C CYS A 168 -4.97 4.73 13.82
N TYR A 169 -5.72 3.64 13.85
CA TYR A 169 -7.14 3.67 14.18
C TYR A 169 -7.41 4.01 15.64
N GLN A 170 -6.67 3.40 16.57
CA GLN A 170 -6.80 3.74 17.99
C GLN A 170 -6.60 5.24 18.21
N MET A 171 -5.59 5.84 17.57
CA MET A 171 -5.36 7.29 17.63
C MET A 171 -6.49 8.10 16.99
N LEU A 172 -7.04 7.64 15.85
CA LEU A 172 -8.19 8.29 15.21
C LEU A 172 -9.43 8.30 16.12
N ASN A 173 -9.68 7.20 16.83
CA ASN A 173 -10.79 7.04 17.76
C ASN A 173 -10.60 7.85 19.05
N SER A 174 -9.40 7.87 19.63
CA SER A 174 -9.15 8.62 20.87
C SER A 174 -9.33 10.14 20.70
N MET A 175 -9.00 10.70 19.53
CA MET A 175 -9.25 12.12 19.25
C MET A 175 -10.72 12.50 19.14
N GLN A 176 -11.62 11.51 19.03
CA GLN A 176 -13.07 11.74 19.00
C GLN A 176 -13.67 11.91 20.40
N MET A 177 -13.02 11.38 21.44
CA MET A 177 -13.50 11.49 22.83
C MET A 177 -13.03 12.76 23.54
N ALA A 178 -12.27 13.61 22.85
CA ALA A 178 -11.73 14.86 23.37
C ALA A 178 -12.31 16.11 22.67
N SER A 179 -13.35 15.94 21.85
CA SER A 179 -14.08 17.03 21.15
C SER A 179 -15.51 17.09 21.65
#